data_AF-A0A268TX87-F1
#
_entry.id   AF-A0A268TX87-F1
#
_cell.length_a   1.000
_cell.length_b   1.000
_cell.length_c   1.000
_cell.angle_alpha   90.00
_cell.angle_beta   90.00
_cell.angle_gamma   90.00
#
_symmetry.space_group_name_H-M   'P 1'
#
loop_
_entity.id
_entity.type
_entity.pdbx_description
1 polymer ?
#
loop_
_entity_poly.entity_id
_entity_poly.type
_entity_poly.pdbx_seq_one_letter_code
_entity_poly.pdbx_strand_id
1 'polypeptide(L)'
;MKAVLIAGNGESLKDIDFSRMPDSFDVFRVNQFYFEDKYFTGKKIKAVFFNPAILKEQLLTLKTLELKGEYEIETYYCNLLRSLYKQPLNPEILDIDTTQLKKIFPEVKCYYEYLEKIEEFNYFVNFSNNCLGVRPTGGMAMIFTALSLGYTEIYVTGIDLYGKSGYAFNYTSSNLASLYPGFLDTAKDNPNHSKEVDLKALRLASRYLEKKRRGSEEGLESIDVFGETSFNPKVKRGGVRIDSKSAYFNLDSLYITNALASFQPLKSTPKLKLIFKPKVFGIYSVSLSSPVNECLPLAPRRFKSSFKPETKPSDHIKDLILPSKERSATRGFRLSEFIKSKNAHKELNTIKASLWYEIYISTYVFAKALYSLLKKILSTPKSK
;
A
#
# COMPACT_ATOMS: atom_id res chain seq x y z
N MET A 1 -8.02 22.22 -2.71
CA MET A 1 -7.84 20.87 -3.29
C MET A 1 -6.55 20.29 -2.74
N LYS A 2 -6.49 19.01 -2.40
CA LYS A 2 -5.28 18.40 -1.82
C LYS A 2 -4.50 17.67 -2.92
N ALA A 3 -3.26 18.10 -3.13
CA ALA A 3 -2.31 17.42 -4.00
C ALA A 3 -1.51 16.38 -3.20
N VAL A 4 -1.17 15.25 -3.82
CA VAL A 4 -0.32 14.23 -3.20
C VAL A 4 0.71 13.71 -4.20
N LEU A 5 1.94 13.57 -3.74
CA LEU A 5 2.99 12.82 -4.41
C LEU A 5 2.99 11.38 -3.90
N ILE A 6 2.77 10.44 -4.79
CA ILE A 6 2.87 9.01 -4.53
C ILE A 6 4.19 8.52 -5.10
N ALA A 7 5.09 8.14 -4.20
CA ALA A 7 6.43 7.71 -4.57
C ALA A 7 6.61 6.22 -4.27
N GLY A 8 6.75 5.44 -5.34
CA GLY A 8 7.37 4.13 -5.26
C GLY A 8 8.89 4.24 -5.04
N ASN A 9 9.60 3.14 -5.22
CA ASN A 9 11.04 3.05 -4.95
C ASN A 9 11.88 2.68 -6.19
N GLY A 10 11.30 2.68 -7.39
CA GLY A 10 12.03 2.45 -8.63
C GLY A 10 12.99 3.59 -8.98
N GLU A 11 13.92 3.35 -9.89
CA GLU A 11 14.94 4.31 -10.36
C GLU A 11 14.37 5.70 -10.73
N SER A 12 13.15 5.79 -11.27
CA SER A 12 12.54 7.07 -11.60
C SER A 12 12.24 7.97 -10.39
N LEU A 13 12.43 7.48 -9.16
CA LEU A 13 12.45 8.32 -7.97
C LEU A 13 13.58 9.37 -8.01
N LYS A 14 14.68 9.09 -8.73
CA LYS A 14 15.87 9.96 -8.79
C LYS A 14 15.76 11.11 -9.78
N ASP A 15 14.79 11.08 -10.70
CA ASP A 15 14.67 12.04 -11.82
C ASP A 15 13.37 12.88 -11.77
N ILE A 16 12.85 13.14 -10.57
CA ILE A 16 11.67 13.98 -10.37
C ILE A 16 11.92 15.39 -10.94
N ASP A 17 11.06 15.83 -11.86
CA ASP A 17 11.02 17.21 -12.36
C ASP A 17 10.10 18.07 -11.47
N PHE A 18 10.67 18.67 -10.43
CA PHE A 18 9.93 19.51 -9.47
C PHE A 18 9.24 20.73 -10.09
N SER A 19 9.62 21.17 -11.30
CA SER A 19 8.88 22.24 -12.01
C SER A 19 7.45 21.83 -12.39
N ARG A 20 7.12 20.54 -12.24
CA ARG A 20 5.81 19.94 -12.49
C ARG A 20 4.97 19.70 -11.22
N MET A 21 5.53 19.99 -10.04
CA MET A 21 4.90 19.79 -8.74
C MET A 21 4.40 21.11 -8.13
N PRO A 22 3.21 21.14 -7.50
CA PRO A 22 2.79 22.29 -6.71
C PRO A 22 3.70 22.49 -5.49
N ASP A 23 3.69 23.68 -4.91
CA ASP A 23 4.53 23.97 -3.73
C ASP A 23 4.00 23.29 -2.45
N SER A 24 2.69 23.02 -2.38
CA SER A 24 2.04 22.36 -1.25
C SER A 24 1.43 21.04 -1.69
N PHE A 25 1.98 19.94 -1.18
CA PHE A 25 1.50 18.58 -1.42
C PHE A 25 1.79 17.68 -0.22
N ASP A 26 0.97 16.65 -0.06
CA ASP A 26 1.24 15.54 0.83
C ASP A 26 2.16 14.51 0.15
N VAL A 27 2.90 13.70 0.91
CA VAL A 27 3.79 12.66 0.37
C VAL A 27 3.39 11.29 0.91
N PHE A 28 3.18 10.33 0.00
CA PHE A 28 2.97 8.92 0.32
C PHE A 28 4.21 8.11 -0.10
N ARG A 29 4.74 7.31 0.82
CA ARG A 29 5.90 6.41 0.58
C ARG A 29 5.53 4.96 0.89
N VAL A 30 6.35 4.02 0.42
CA VAL A 30 6.09 2.58 0.59
C VAL A 30 7.36 1.81 0.93
N ASN A 31 7.23 0.77 1.77
CA ASN A 31 8.28 -0.19 2.08
C ASN A 31 9.64 0.46 2.43
N GLN A 32 10.71 0.11 1.73
CA GLN A 32 12.09 0.54 2.01
C GLN A 32 12.42 1.94 1.49
N PHE A 33 11.46 2.87 1.52
CA PHE A 33 11.68 4.23 1.01
C PHE A 33 12.89 4.92 1.66
N TYR A 34 13.19 4.58 2.91
CA TYR A 34 14.28 5.13 3.70
C TYR A 34 15.67 4.61 3.29
N PHE A 35 15.78 3.64 2.37
CA PHE A 35 17.06 3.23 1.79
C PHE A 35 17.62 4.27 0.80
N GLU A 36 16.80 5.26 0.39
CA GLU A 36 17.26 6.37 -0.45
C GLU A 36 18.44 7.12 0.18
N ASP A 37 19.41 7.52 -0.64
CA ASP A 37 20.61 8.25 -0.23
C ASP A 37 20.37 9.77 -0.05
N LYS A 38 19.25 10.25 -0.58
CA LYS A 38 18.78 11.64 -0.47
C LYS A 38 17.32 11.66 -0.10
N TYR A 39 16.87 12.73 0.54
CA TYR A 39 15.46 13.01 0.77
C TYR A 39 14.78 13.44 -0.54
N PHE A 40 14.63 12.51 -1.50
CA PHE A 40 14.07 12.79 -2.84
C PHE A 40 12.72 13.47 -2.77
N THR A 41 11.89 13.16 -1.77
CA THR A 41 10.56 13.76 -1.59
C THR A 41 10.43 14.54 -0.28
N GLY A 42 11.56 14.86 0.36
CA GLY A 42 11.61 15.54 1.65
C GLY A 42 11.40 14.60 2.84
N LYS A 43 11.47 15.17 4.05
CA LYS A 43 11.41 14.42 5.32
C LYS A 43 9.98 14.23 5.86
N LYS A 44 9.05 15.07 5.42
CA LYS A 44 7.65 15.08 5.90
C LYS A 44 6.81 14.12 5.06
N ILE A 45 6.34 13.06 5.69
CA ILE A 45 5.59 11.99 5.02
C ILE A 45 4.19 11.92 5.63
N LYS A 46 3.19 12.15 4.79
CA LYS A 46 1.79 12.08 5.20
C LYS A 46 1.36 10.65 5.50
N ALA A 47 1.79 9.70 4.66
CA ALA A 47 1.46 8.30 4.85
C ALA A 47 2.56 7.36 4.35
N VAL A 48 2.75 6.27 5.07
CA VAL A 48 3.65 5.17 4.70
C VAL A 48 2.89 3.86 4.62
N PHE A 49 3.24 3.02 3.64
CA PHE A 49 2.54 1.76 3.35
C PHE A 49 3.50 0.59 3.41
N PHE A 50 3.13 -0.50 4.10
CA PHE A 50 3.99 -1.68 4.27
C PHE A 50 3.27 -2.98 3.98
N ASN A 51 4.03 -3.95 3.47
CA ASN A 51 3.58 -5.33 3.39
C ASN A 51 3.40 -5.91 4.81
N PRO A 52 2.28 -6.61 5.12
CA PRO A 52 2.08 -7.28 6.41
C PRO A 52 3.23 -8.19 6.82
N ALA A 53 3.92 -8.83 5.86
CA ALA A 53 4.92 -9.85 6.10
C ALA A 53 6.14 -9.38 6.93
N ILE A 54 6.48 -8.09 6.87
CA ILE A 54 7.62 -7.48 7.57
C ILE A 54 7.18 -6.27 8.40
N LEU A 55 5.88 -6.18 8.74
CA LEU A 55 5.30 -4.99 9.35
C LEU A 55 5.96 -4.67 10.70
N LYS A 56 6.28 -5.68 11.50
CA LYS A 56 6.89 -5.51 12.82
C LYS A 56 8.26 -4.83 12.73
N GLU A 57 9.13 -5.33 11.85
CA GLU A 57 10.48 -4.81 11.61
C GLU A 57 10.41 -3.42 10.98
N GLN A 58 9.45 -3.20 10.07
CA GLN A 58 9.21 -1.88 9.49
C GLN A 58 8.81 -0.88 10.57
N LEU A 59 7.84 -1.18 11.43
CA LEU A 59 7.42 -0.27 12.50
C LEU A 59 8.56 0.06 13.47
N LEU A 60 9.37 -0.93 13.86
CA LEU A 60 10.57 -0.69 14.68
C LEU A 60 11.53 0.29 13.98
N THR A 61 11.75 0.08 12.69
CA THR A 61 12.61 0.93 11.87
C THR A 61 12.07 2.35 11.78
N LEU A 62 10.77 2.53 11.51
CA LEU A 62 10.13 3.85 11.42
C LEU A 62 10.17 4.61 12.73
N LYS A 63 9.89 3.95 13.86
CA LYS A 63 9.98 4.59 15.16
C LYS A 63 11.40 5.07 15.45
N THR A 64 12.40 4.33 15.00
CA THR A 64 13.80 4.74 15.13
C THR A 64 14.12 5.92 14.20
N LEU A 65 13.64 5.90 12.94
CA LEU A 65 13.78 7.03 12.01
C LEU A 65 13.17 8.31 12.57
N GLU A 66 11.99 8.23 13.19
CA GLU A 66 11.32 9.37 13.84
C GLU A 66 12.11 9.87 15.06
N LEU A 67 12.59 8.97 15.92
CA LEU A 67 13.40 9.32 17.09
C LEU A 67 14.73 9.99 16.71
N LYS A 68 15.35 9.57 15.60
CA LYS A 68 16.55 10.22 15.05
C LYS A 68 16.24 11.50 14.27
N GLY A 69 14.97 11.85 14.09
CA GLY A 69 14.55 12.99 13.27
C GLY A 69 14.91 12.85 11.80
N GLU A 70 15.10 11.62 11.30
CA GLU A 70 15.38 11.35 9.88
C GLU A 70 14.11 11.57 9.03
N TYR A 71 12.93 11.25 9.57
CA TYR A 71 11.64 11.50 8.94
C TYR A 71 10.58 11.90 9.96
N GLU A 72 9.56 12.64 9.49
CA GLU A 72 8.33 12.96 10.23
C GLU A 72 7.17 12.24 9.54
N ILE A 73 6.50 11.30 10.23
CA ILE A 73 5.49 10.42 9.63
C ILE A 73 4.15 10.58 10.35
N GLU A 74 3.10 10.90 9.61
CA GLU A 74 1.78 11.13 10.22
C GLU A 74 0.92 9.86 10.32
N THR A 75 0.91 9.01 9.28
CA THR A 75 0.03 7.84 9.23
C THR A 75 0.72 6.59 8.70
N TYR A 76 0.46 5.45 9.33
CA TYR A 76 0.95 4.14 8.91
C TYR A 76 -0.18 3.29 8.35
N TYR A 77 0.07 2.66 7.20
CA TYR A 77 -0.82 1.74 6.54
C TYR A 77 -0.17 0.36 6.39
N CYS A 78 -0.94 -0.68 6.64
CA CYS A 78 -0.61 -2.05 6.26
C CYS A 78 -1.39 -2.42 5.00
N ASN A 79 -0.68 -2.90 3.96
CA ASN A 79 -1.22 -3.38 2.68
C ASN A 79 -1.87 -4.77 2.82
N LEU A 80 -2.73 -4.91 3.83
CA LEU A 80 -3.49 -6.11 4.11
C LEU A 80 -4.81 -6.09 3.31
N LEU A 81 -5.21 -7.25 2.79
CA LEU A 81 -6.50 -7.50 2.12
C LEU A 81 -7.44 -8.29 3.06
N ARG A 82 -8.75 -8.31 2.79
CA ARG A 82 -9.75 -8.93 3.69
C ARG A 82 -9.78 -10.47 3.69
N SER A 83 -9.42 -11.15 2.60
CA SER A 83 -9.57 -12.62 2.53
C SER A 83 -8.29 -13.38 2.16
N LEU A 84 -8.02 -14.44 2.92
CA LEU A 84 -7.43 -15.75 2.60
C LEU A 84 -6.20 -15.86 1.69
N TYR A 85 -5.55 -14.77 1.29
CA TYR A 85 -4.25 -14.89 0.65
C TYR A 85 -3.21 -15.22 1.72
N LYS A 86 -3.14 -16.51 2.06
CA LYS A 86 -1.96 -17.11 2.67
C LYS A 86 -0.85 -16.92 1.65
N GLN A 87 -0.03 -15.90 1.83
CA GLN A 87 1.27 -15.92 1.17
C GLN A 87 1.93 -17.22 1.63
N PRO A 88 2.33 -18.14 0.73
CA PRO A 88 3.21 -19.24 1.10
C PRO A 88 4.62 -18.68 1.28
N LEU A 89 4.77 -17.62 2.08
CA LEU A 89 6.01 -16.90 2.28
C LEU A 89 6.30 -16.95 3.76
N ASN A 90 7.03 -18.00 4.10
CA ASN A 90 7.56 -18.35 5.41
C ASN A 90 6.47 -18.62 6.50
N PRO A 91 6.33 -19.86 7.01
CA PRO A 91 5.42 -20.17 8.12
C PRO A 91 5.73 -19.43 9.43
N GLU A 92 6.88 -18.76 9.54
CA GLU A 92 7.23 -17.89 10.67
C GLU A 92 6.66 -16.47 10.56
N ILE A 93 6.14 -16.07 9.38
CA ILE A 93 5.52 -14.75 9.18
C ILE A 93 4.12 -14.76 9.79
N LEU A 94 3.84 -13.74 10.61
CA LEU A 94 2.57 -13.60 11.31
C LEU A 94 1.40 -13.50 10.31
N ASP A 95 0.53 -14.51 10.31
CA ASP A 95 -0.75 -14.48 9.60
C ASP A 95 -1.72 -13.55 10.36
N ILE A 96 -1.64 -12.25 10.08
CA ILE A 96 -2.50 -11.24 10.69
C ILE A 96 -3.69 -10.93 9.79
N ASP A 97 -4.90 -11.07 10.34
CA ASP A 97 -6.10 -10.48 9.76
C ASP A 97 -6.30 -9.04 10.22
N THR A 98 -7.38 -8.40 9.74
CA THR A 98 -7.71 -7.00 10.07
C THR A 98 -8.00 -6.80 11.56
N THR A 99 -8.50 -7.82 12.26
CA THR A 99 -8.78 -7.78 13.70
C THR A 99 -7.48 -7.86 14.51
N GLN A 100 -6.59 -8.77 14.14
CA GLN A 100 -5.28 -8.92 14.77
C GLN A 100 -4.40 -7.70 14.53
N LEU A 101 -4.41 -7.14 13.32
CA LEU A 101 -3.70 -5.89 13.01
C LEU A 101 -4.11 -4.78 13.99
N LYS A 102 -5.41 -4.55 14.16
CA LYS A 102 -5.94 -3.53 15.10
C LYS A 102 -5.57 -3.80 16.56
N LYS A 103 -5.51 -5.08 16.95
CA LYS A 103 -5.17 -5.47 18.32
C LYS A 103 -3.68 -5.30 18.63
N ILE A 104 -2.82 -5.66 17.69
CA ILE A 104 -1.35 -5.67 17.88
C ILE A 104 -0.74 -4.30 17.57
N PHE A 105 -1.26 -3.60 16.57
CA PHE A 105 -0.76 -2.33 16.05
C PHE A 105 -1.91 -1.33 15.88
N PRO A 106 -2.51 -0.83 16.98
CA PRO A 106 -3.71 0.01 16.94
C PRO A 106 -3.53 1.34 16.19
N GLU A 107 -2.30 1.83 16.04
CA GLU A 107 -1.98 3.02 15.25
C GLU A 107 -1.90 2.76 13.73
N VAL A 108 -1.82 1.49 13.31
CA VAL A 108 -1.69 1.10 11.91
C VAL A 108 -3.06 0.91 11.29
N LYS A 109 -3.30 1.62 10.19
CA LYS A 109 -4.54 1.53 9.43
C LYS A 109 -4.47 0.39 8.42
N CYS A 110 -5.61 -0.25 8.17
CA CYS A 110 -5.69 -1.30 7.16
C CYS A 110 -6.01 -0.69 5.79
N TYR A 111 -5.20 -0.97 4.78
CA TYR A 111 -5.45 -0.57 3.39
C TYR A 111 -6.85 -1.00 2.90
N TYR A 112 -7.29 -2.21 3.25
CA TYR A 112 -8.57 -2.74 2.82
C TYR A 112 -9.77 -1.83 3.16
N GLU A 113 -9.73 -1.15 4.31
CA GLU A 113 -10.78 -0.20 4.74
C GLU A 113 -10.94 1.01 3.81
N TYR A 114 -9.94 1.27 2.97
CA TYR A 114 -9.91 2.34 1.98
C TYR A 114 -10.24 1.81 0.60
N LEU A 115 -9.74 0.61 0.29
CA LEU A 115 -10.08 -0.11 -0.92
C LEU A 115 -11.58 -0.37 -1.03
N GLU A 116 -12.23 -0.83 0.05
CA GLU A 116 -13.65 -1.21 0.03
C GLU A 116 -14.62 -0.02 -0.12
N LYS A 117 -14.13 1.22 0.02
CA LYS A 117 -14.94 2.44 -0.20
C LYS A 117 -15.27 2.70 -1.66
N ILE A 118 -14.55 2.08 -2.59
CA ILE A 118 -14.75 2.21 -4.03
C ILE A 118 -14.93 0.80 -4.59
N GLU A 119 -16.18 0.44 -4.88
CA GLU A 119 -16.57 -0.92 -5.28
C GLU A 119 -15.77 -1.43 -6.47
N GLU A 120 -15.54 -0.58 -7.49
CA GLU A 120 -14.80 -0.96 -8.69
C GLU A 120 -13.33 -1.30 -8.38
N PHE A 121 -12.70 -0.59 -7.44
CA PHE A 121 -11.32 -0.88 -7.04
C PHE A 121 -11.26 -2.17 -6.23
N ASN A 122 -12.18 -2.34 -5.28
CA ASN A 122 -12.26 -3.54 -4.46
C ASN A 122 -12.49 -4.79 -5.32
N TYR A 123 -13.41 -4.73 -6.28
CA TYR A 123 -13.64 -5.81 -7.23
C TYR A 123 -12.39 -6.13 -8.04
N PHE A 124 -11.76 -5.12 -8.65
CA PHE A 124 -10.56 -5.30 -9.46
C PHE A 124 -9.42 -5.98 -8.70
N VAL A 125 -9.13 -5.51 -7.48
CA VAL A 125 -8.05 -6.06 -6.64
C VAL A 125 -8.37 -7.50 -6.24
N ASN A 126 -9.59 -7.78 -5.78
CA ASN A 126 -9.96 -9.13 -5.34
C ASN A 126 -10.02 -10.12 -6.52
N PHE A 127 -10.54 -9.71 -7.68
CA PHE A 127 -10.56 -10.56 -8.86
C PHE A 127 -9.15 -10.85 -9.36
N SER A 128 -8.30 -9.83 -9.48
CA SER A 128 -6.90 -10.03 -9.90
C SER A 128 -6.19 -10.99 -8.95
N ASN A 129 -6.31 -10.75 -7.64
CA ASN A 129 -5.61 -11.54 -6.63
C ASN A 129 -6.11 -12.99 -6.55
N ASN A 130 -7.44 -13.21 -6.50
CA ASN A 130 -8.01 -14.52 -6.21
C ASN A 130 -8.31 -15.35 -7.47
N CYS A 131 -8.53 -14.71 -8.63
CA CYS A 131 -8.86 -15.40 -9.87
C CYS A 131 -7.70 -15.45 -10.87
N LEU A 132 -6.82 -14.45 -10.88
CA LEU A 132 -5.70 -14.37 -11.83
C LEU A 132 -4.32 -14.63 -11.19
N GLY A 133 -4.24 -14.73 -9.86
CA GLY A 133 -2.97 -14.91 -9.14
C GLY A 133 -2.00 -13.73 -9.25
N VAL A 134 -2.47 -12.55 -9.72
CA VAL A 134 -1.67 -11.33 -9.86
C VAL A 134 -2.29 -10.19 -9.06
N ARG A 135 -1.48 -9.31 -8.48
CA ARG A 135 -1.94 -8.22 -7.62
C ARG A 135 -1.32 -6.88 -8.00
N PRO A 136 -2.09 -5.78 -7.92
CA PRO A 136 -1.54 -4.44 -8.00
C PRO A 136 -0.48 -4.20 -6.94
N THR A 137 0.44 -3.30 -7.24
CA THR A 137 1.58 -3.02 -6.35
C THR A 137 1.23 -2.13 -5.17
N GLY A 138 2.20 -1.96 -4.27
CA GLY A 138 2.11 -0.94 -3.22
C GLY A 138 1.93 0.48 -3.77
N GLY A 139 2.47 0.79 -4.96
CA GLY A 139 2.20 2.04 -5.67
C GLY A 139 0.71 2.22 -5.97
N MET A 140 0.06 1.16 -6.46
CA MET A 140 -1.37 1.17 -6.75
C MET A 140 -2.22 1.25 -5.47
N ALA A 141 -1.82 0.54 -4.41
CA ALA A 141 -2.49 0.62 -3.11
C ALA A 141 -2.50 2.06 -2.55
N MET A 142 -1.38 2.79 -2.71
CA MET A 142 -1.30 4.21 -2.37
C MET A 142 -2.26 5.07 -3.20
N ILE A 143 -2.34 4.84 -4.52
CA ILE A 143 -3.24 5.59 -5.42
C ILE A 143 -4.69 5.37 -5.03
N PHE A 144 -5.12 4.13 -4.84
CA PHE A 144 -6.49 3.82 -4.44
C PHE A 144 -6.83 4.42 -3.08
N THR A 145 -5.88 4.37 -2.13
CA THR A 145 -6.05 5.01 -0.82
C THR A 145 -6.20 6.52 -0.95
N ALA A 146 -5.35 7.19 -1.73
CA ALA A 146 -5.44 8.63 -1.97
C ALA A 146 -6.81 9.03 -2.58
N LEU A 147 -7.28 8.30 -3.58
CA LEU A 147 -8.60 8.58 -4.18
C LEU A 147 -9.74 8.42 -3.18
N SER A 148 -9.70 7.38 -2.34
CA SER A 148 -10.71 7.16 -1.29
C SER A 148 -10.68 8.24 -0.19
N LEU A 149 -9.51 8.86 0.04
CA LEU A 149 -9.32 9.99 0.95
C LEU A 149 -9.74 11.34 0.33
N GLY A 150 -10.12 11.35 -0.95
CA GLY A 150 -10.59 12.55 -1.65
C GLY A 150 -9.48 13.40 -2.27
N TYR A 151 -8.25 12.87 -2.42
CA TYR A 151 -7.25 13.54 -3.25
C TYR A 151 -7.72 13.55 -4.71
N THR A 152 -7.52 14.67 -5.39
CA THR A 152 -7.96 14.88 -6.77
C THR A 152 -6.83 15.23 -7.73
N GLU A 153 -5.68 15.59 -7.19
CA GLU A 153 -4.47 15.93 -7.94
C GLU A 153 -3.35 15.02 -7.43
N ILE A 154 -3.05 13.96 -8.19
CA ILE A 154 -2.11 12.91 -7.80
C ILE A 154 -0.91 12.95 -8.73
N TYR A 155 0.28 13.02 -8.15
CA TYR A 155 1.54 12.95 -8.86
C TYR A 155 2.22 11.62 -8.55
N VAL A 156 2.85 10.99 -9.53
CA VAL A 156 3.50 9.70 -9.37
C VAL A 156 4.97 9.74 -9.79
N THR A 157 5.80 9.02 -9.03
CA THR A 157 7.23 8.82 -9.27
C THR A 157 7.68 7.50 -8.66
N GLY A 158 8.81 6.93 -9.09
CA GLY A 158 9.36 5.68 -8.55
C GLY A 158 8.48 4.44 -8.78
N ILE A 159 7.53 4.51 -9.72
CA ILE A 159 6.70 3.37 -10.15
C ILE A 159 7.20 2.99 -11.54
N ASP A 160 8.08 1.99 -11.63
CA ASP A 160 8.73 1.63 -12.89
C ASP A 160 8.24 0.31 -13.49
N LEU A 161 7.02 -0.10 -13.11
CA LEU A 161 6.29 -1.24 -13.67
C LEU A 161 7.11 -2.55 -13.74
N TYR A 162 8.04 -2.75 -12.81
CA TYR A 162 8.97 -3.89 -12.79
C TYR A 162 9.77 -4.08 -14.08
N GLY A 163 10.07 -2.98 -14.78
CA GLY A 163 10.97 -3.00 -15.93
C GLY A 163 12.41 -3.37 -15.54
N LYS A 164 13.32 -3.35 -16.52
CA LYS A 164 14.75 -3.65 -16.30
C LYS A 164 15.45 -2.73 -15.28
N SER A 165 14.84 -1.60 -14.95
CA SER A 165 15.29 -0.67 -13.91
C SER A 165 15.00 -1.21 -12.52
N GLY A 166 16.04 -1.32 -11.68
CA GLY A 166 15.90 -1.75 -10.29
C GLY A 166 15.31 -0.69 -9.37
N TYR A 167 15.56 -0.86 -8.06
CA TYR A 167 15.24 0.15 -7.05
C TYR A 167 16.23 1.32 -7.10
N ALA A 168 15.79 2.51 -6.71
CA ALA A 168 16.60 3.73 -6.60
C ALA A 168 17.72 3.68 -5.53
N PHE A 169 17.97 2.52 -4.92
CA PHE A 169 18.96 2.32 -3.89
C PHE A 169 19.51 0.90 -3.94
N ASN A 170 20.68 0.70 -3.34
CA ASN A 170 21.26 -0.63 -3.19
C ASN A 170 20.57 -1.37 -2.03
N TYR A 171 20.23 -2.64 -2.25
CA TYR A 171 19.56 -3.51 -1.29
C TYR A 171 20.17 -4.91 -1.18
N THR A 172 21.24 -5.22 -1.93
CA THR A 172 21.74 -6.60 -2.10
C THR A 172 22.36 -7.19 -0.84
N SER A 173 22.80 -6.37 0.12
CA SER A 173 23.43 -6.78 1.38
C SER A 173 22.63 -6.33 2.61
N SER A 174 21.30 -6.22 2.47
CA SER A 174 20.42 -5.72 3.52
C SER A 174 19.98 -6.81 4.50
N ASN A 175 19.68 -6.41 5.74
CA ASN A 175 18.93 -7.21 6.70
C ASN A 175 17.59 -7.67 6.12
N LEU A 176 16.99 -6.85 5.25
CA LEU A 176 15.80 -7.23 4.48
C LEU A 176 16.07 -8.44 3.57
N ALA A 177 17.17 -8.43 2.81
CA ALA A 177 17.55 -9.56 1.97
C ALA A 177 17.83 -10.82 2.81
N SER A 178 18.32 -10.66 4.04
CA SER A 178 18.52 -11.78 4.97
C SER A 178 17.20 -12.32 5.54
N LEU A 179 16.26 -11.44 5.90
CA LEU A 179 14.96 -11.80 6.46
C LEU A 179 13.99 -12.34 5.40
N TYR A 180 14.11 -11.83 4.18
CA TYR A 180 13.26 -12.17 3.05
C TYR A 180 14.13 -12.38 1.79
N PRO A 181 14.80 -13.54 1.65
CA PRO A 181 15.69 -13.82 0.52
C PRO A 181 15.03 -13.64 -0.85
N GLY A 182 13.74 -13.97 -0.95
CA GLY A 182 12.96 -13.74 -2.18
C GLY A 182 12.90 -12.28 -2.62
N PHE A 183 13.24 -11.30 -1.77
CA PHE A 183 13.42 -9.89 -2.16
C PHE A 183 14.46 -9.73 -3.28
N LEU A 184 15.55 -10.51 -3.22
CA LEU A 184 16.62 -10.45 -4.22
C LEU A 184 16.14 -10.94 -5.59
N ASP A 185 15.24 -11.91 -5.61
CA ASP A 185 14.66 -12.49 -6.83
C ASP A 185 13.50 -11.64 -7.39
N THR A 186 12.79 -10.91 -6.52
CA THR A 186 11.61 -10.10 -6.90
C THR A 186 11.89 -8.93 -7.83
N ALA A 187 13.15 -8.57 -8.06
CA ALA A 187 13.54 -7.50 -8.98
C ALA A 187 13.44 -7.90 -10.46
N LYS A 188 13.22 -9.18 -10.79
CA LYS A 188 13.12 -9.61 -12.20
C LYS A 188 11.87 -10.42 -12.52
N ASP A 189 11.37 -11.27 -11.62
CA ASP A 189 10.27 -12.20 -11.96
C ASP A 189 9.37 -12.54 -10.75
N ASN A 190 8.78 -11.54 -10.06
CA ASN A 190 7.76 -11.86 -9.05
C ASN A 190 6.44 -12.26 -9.74
N PRO A 191 6.02 -13.53 -9.70
CA PRO A 191 4.84 -14.00 -10.43
C PRO A 191 3.54 -13.35 -9.93
N ASN A 192 3.56 -12.77 -8.73
CA ASN A 192 2.39 -12.14 -8.14
C ASN A 192 2.19 -10.69 -8.61
N HIS A 193 3.12 -10.09 -9.35
CA HIS A 193 2.99 -8.73 -9.87
C HIS A 193 3.28 -8.71 -11.36
N SER A 194 2.61 -7.81 -12.09
CA SER A 194 2.91 -7.61 -13.50
C SER A 194 2.74 -6.15 -13.92
N LYS A 195 3.42 -5.77 -15.00
CA LYS A 195 3.22 -4.47 -15.64
C LYS A 195 1.75 -4.28 -16.04
N GLU A 196 1.13 -5.33 -16.57
CA GLU A 196 -0.23 -5.29 -17.11
C GLU A 196 -1.28 -5.01 -16.03
N VAL A 197 -1.16 -5.62 -14.84
CA VAL A 197 -2.12 -5.38 -13.75
C VAL A 197 -1.99 -3.95 -13.21
N ASP A 198 -0.79 -3.40 -13.11
CA ASP A 198 -0.57 -2.01 -12.70
C ASP A 198 -1.06 -1.01 -13.75
N LEU A 199 -0.87 -1.28 -15.04
CA LEU A 199 -1.43 -0.45 -16.11
C LEU A 199 -2.97 -0.46 -16.07
N LYS A 200 -3.59 -1.62 -15.82
CA LYS A 200 -5.05 -1.73 -15.62
C LYS A 200 -5.50 -0.93 -14.40
N ALA A 201 -4.78 -1.03 -13.29
CA ALA A 201 -5.03 -0.26 -12.07
C ALA A 201 -4.98 1.26 -12.30
N LEU A 202 -3.94 1.74 -12.99
CA LEU A 202 -3.77 3.16 -13.33
C LEU A 202 -4.88 3.70 -14.23
N ARG A 203 -5.30 2.91 -15.23
CA ARG A 203 -6.43 3.27 -16.11
C ARG A 203 -7.74 3.32 -15.32
N LEU A 204 -7.98 2.35 -14.44
CA LEU A 204 -9.15 2.31 -13.57
C LEU A 204 -9.19 3.54 -12.64
N ALA A 205 -8.07 3.87 -11.99
CA ALA A 205 -7.92 5.05 -11.13
C ALA A 205 -8.17 6.37 -11.89
N SER A 206 -7.59 6.50 -13.09
CA SER A 206 -7.76 7.70 -13.94
C SER A 206 -9.22 7.86 -14.39
N ARG A 207 -9.90 6.76 -14.76
CA ARG A 207 -11.33 6.76 -15.12
C ARG A 207 -12.21 7.17 -13.94
N TYR A 208 -11.98 6.59 -12.76
CA TYR A 208 -12.72 6.95 -11.54
C TYR A 208 -12.63 8.45 -11.27
N LEU A 209 -11.41 9.01 -11.38
CA LEU A 209 -11.17 10.41 -11.18
C LEU A 209 -11.95 11.22 -12.24
N GLU A 210 -11.80 10.93 -13.53
CA GLU A 210 -12.56 11.62 -14.60
C GLU A 210 -14.08 11.57 -14.41
N LYS A 211 -14.65 10.43 -13.99
CA LYS A 211 -16.08 10.30 -13.66
C LYS A 211 -16.47 11.25 -12.53
N LYS A 212 -15.67 11.31 -11.46
CA LYS A 212 -15.87 12.23 -10.34
C LYS A 212 -15.77 13.69 -10.76
N ARG A 213 -14.88 14.02 -11.72
CA ARG A 213 -14.72 15.38 -12.28
C ARG A 213 -15.96 15.86 -13.04
N ARG A 214 -16.56 14.97 -13.83
CA ARG A 214 -17.70 15.30 -14.71
C ARG A 214 -19.03 15.34 -13.96
N GLY A 215 -19.09 14.80 -12.75
CA GLY A 215 -20.28 14.83 -11.90
C GLY A 215 -21.45 14.07 -12.52
N SER A 216 -21.47 12.74 -12.38
CA SER A 216 -22.61 11.85 -12.66
C SER A 216 -23.48 12.11 -13.93
N GLU A 217 -22.99 12.81 -14.94
CA GLU A 217 -23.68 12.89 -16.23
C GLU A 217 -23.55 11.52 -16.93
N GLU A 218 -24.70 10.87 -17.11
CA GLU A 218 -24.86 9.63 -17.87
C GLU A 218 -24.37 9.82 -19.30
N GLY A 219 -23.21 9.24 -19.63
CA GLY A 219 -22.65 9.35 -20.98
C GLY A 219 -21.33 8.62 -21.21
N LEU A 220 -20.92 7.75 -20.29
CA LEU A 220 -19.90 6.75 -20.57
C LEU A 220 -20.61 5.42 -20.72
N GLU A 221 -20.66 4.90 -21.95
CA GLU A 221 -20.90 3.48 -22.19
C GLU A 221 -20.09 2.69 -21.15
N SER A 222 -20.71 1.73 -20.49
CA SER A 222 -20.07 0.95 -19.43
C SER A 222 -18.82 0.29 -20.03
N ILE A 223 -17.63 0.70 -19.60
CA ILE A 223 -16.39 0.01 -19.99
C ILE A 223 -16.00 -0.82 -18.77
N ASP A 224 -15.92 -2.14 -18.95
CA ASP A 224 -15.60 -3.08 -17.89
C ASP A 224 -14.24 -2.73 -17.24
N VAL A 225 -13.99 -3.33 -16.07
CA VAL A 225 -12.81 -3.23 -15.21
C VAL A 225 -11.49 -3.42 -16.01
N PHE A 226 -11.56 -4.04 -17.18
CA PHE A 226 -10.43 -4.31 -18.08
C PHE A 226 -10.13 -3.21 -19.11
N GLY A 227 -10.95 -2.17 -19.22
CA GLY A 227 -10.73 -1.12 -20.23
C GLY A 227 -11.13 -1.54 -21.65
N GLU A 228 -11.83 -2.67 -21.78
CA GLU A 228 -12.45 -3.17 -23.00
C GLU A 228 -13.98 -3.22 -22.75
N THR A 229 -14.77 -2.96 -23.77
CA THR A 229 -16.18 -2.51 -23.69
C THR A 229 -17.18 -3.43 -22.96
N SER A 230 -18.22 -2.80 -22.41
CA SER A 230 -19.57 -3.28 -22.02
C SER A 230 -19.69 -4.41 -21.00
N PHE A 231 -19.65 -4.05 -19.71
CA PHE A 231 -20.43 -4.78 -18.69
C PHE A 231 -21.87 -4.26 -18.74
N ASN A 232 -22.83 -5.08 -19.17
CA ASN A 232 -24.27 -4.81 -19.02
C ASN A 232 -24.84 -5.75 -17.96
N PRO A 233 -25.06 -5.30 -16.71
CA PRO A 233 -25.59 -6.14 -15.64
C PRO A 233 -27.03 -6.64 -15.89
N LYS A 234 -27.69 -6.26 -17.00
CA LYS A 234 -29.03 -6.71 -17.38
C LYS A 234 -29.05 -7.99 -18.23
N VAL A 235 -28.10 -8.90 -18.09
CA VAL A 235 -28.26 -10.25 -18.64
C VAL A 235 -29.42 -10.92 -17.90
N LYS A 236 -30.52 -11.17 -18.61
CA LYS A 236 -31.69 -11.88 -18.08
C LYS A 236 -31.21 -13.17 -17.42
N ARG A 237 -31.62 -13.40 -16.16
CA ARG A 237 -31.44 -14.68 -15.46
C ARG A 237 -32.07 -15.79 -16.32
N GLY A 238 -31.26 -16.46 -17.13
CA GLY A 238 -31.61 -17.75 -17.68
C GLY A 238 -31.65 -18.72 -16.51
N GLY A 239 -32.85 -19.20 -16.17
CA GLY A 239 -33.01 -20.18 -15.10
C GLY A 239 -32.25 -21.45 -15.47
N VAL A 240 -31.16 -21.72 -14.76
CA VAL A 240 -30.48 -23.02 -14.82
C VAL A 240 -31.25 -23.95 -13.89
N ARG A 241 -32.00 -24.89 -14.48
CA ARG A 241 -32.52 -26.05 -13.74
C ARG A 241 -31.33 -26.98 -13.45
N ILE A 242 -30.96 -27.07 -12.19
CA ILE A 242 -29.97 -28.05 -11.72
C ILE A 242 -30.75 -29.34 -11.48
N ASP A 243 -30.54 -30.34 -12.33
CA ASP A 243 -31.11 -31.66 -12.12
C ASP A 243 -30.30 -32.39 -11.05
N SER A 244 -30.99 -32.84 -10.02
CA SER A 244 -30.39 -33.44 -8.84
C SER A 244 -30.08 -34.90 -9.10
N LYS A 245 -28.79 -35.22 -9.27
CA LYS A 245 -28.08 -36.38 -8.69
C LYS A 245 -26.73 -36.53 -9.42
N SER A 246 -25.64 -36.51 -8.65
CA SER A 246 -24.23 -36.79 -9.06
C SER A 246 -23.36 -35.64 -9.63
N ALA A 247 -23.34 -34.46 -8.99
CA ALA A 247 -22.29 -33.48 -9.23
C ALA A 247 -21.49 -33.21 -7.96
N TYR A 248 -20.30 -33.80 -7.85
CA TYR A 248 -19.22 -33.18 -7.08
C TYR A 248 -19.02 -31.78 -7.67
N PHE A 249 -19.27 -30.74 -6.86
CA PHE A 249 -19.11 -29.35 -7.24
C PHE A 249 -17.66 -29.08 -7.66
N ASN A 250 -17.39 -29.09 -8.95
CA ASN A 250 -16.16 -28.54 -9.50
C ASN A 250 -16.44 -27.06 -9.85
N LEU A 251 -16.30 -26.18 -8.87
CA LEU A 251 -16.46 -24.73 -9.03
C LEU A 251 -15.49 -24.15 -10.07
N ASP A 252 -14.38 -24.83 -10.36
CA ASP A 252 -13.37 -24.37 -11.30
C ASP A 252 -13.87 -24.42 -12.76
N SER A 253 -14.76 -25.35 -13.12
CA SER A 253 -15.24 -25.48 -14.50
C SER A 253 -16.35 -24.48 -14.87
N LEU A 254 -17.16 -24.07 -13.88
CA LEU A 254 -18.31 -23.17 -14.12
C LEU A 254 -17.88 -21.71 -14.31
N TYR A 255 -16.79 -21.28 -13.65
CA TYR A 255 -16.26 -19.92 -13.78
C TYR A 255 -15.45 -19.72 -15.06
N ILE A 256 -14.72 -20.73 -15.51
CA ILE A 256 -13.83 -20.61 -16.68
C ILE A 256 -14.64 -20.54 -17.99
N THR A 257 -15.71 -21.33 -18.10
CA THR A 257 -16.42 -21.50 -19.38
C THR A 257 -17.33 -20.31 -19.73
N ASN A 258 -17.99 -19.69 -18.75
CA ASN A 258 -18.85 -18.51 -18.98
C ASN A 258 -18.08 -17.19 -19.06
N ALA A 259 -16.92 -17.08 -18.39
CA ALA A 259 -16.07 -15.91 -18.52
C ALA A 259 -15.46 -15.85 -19.93
N LEU A 260 -14.84 -16.93 -20.42
CA LEU A 260 -14.11 -16.93 -21.69
C LEU A 260 -15.00 -16.74 -22.93
N ALA A 261 -16.25 -17.21 -22.91
CA ALA A 261 -17.17 -17.07 -24.05
C ALA A 261 -17.65 -15.62 -24.29
N SER A 262 -17.44 -14.70 -23.33
CA SER A 262 -17.86 -13.30 -23.42
C SER A 262 -16.75 -12.35 -23.89
N PHE A 263 -15.54 -12.86 -24.13
CA PHE A 263 -14.37 -12.05 -24.53
C PHE A 263 -14.00 -12.31 -25.98
N GLN A 264 -14.44 -11.44 -26.89
CA GLN A 264 -13.77 -11.31 -28.18
C GLN A 264 -12.86 -10.06 -28.16
N PRO A 265 -11.55 -10.20 -28.45
CA PRO A 265 -10.68 -9.04 -28.59
C PRO A 265 -11.06 -8.24 -29.84
N LEU A 266 -11.28 -6.93 -29.69
CA LEU A 266 -11.42 -6.02 -30.84
C LEU A 266 -10.06 -5.84 -31.54
N LYS A 267 -10.06 -5.95 -32.88
CA LYS A 267 -8.88 -5.90 -33.77
C LYS A 267 -8.14 -4.55 -33.84
N SER A 268 -8.45 -3.57 -33.01
CA SER A 268 -7.66 -2.33 -32.93
C SER A 268 -8.09 -1.45 -31.76
N THR A 269 -7.14 -1.11 -30.88
CA THR A 269 -7.33 -0.13 -29.80
C THR A 269 -7.50 1.28 -30.40
N PRO A 270 -8.54 2.04 -30.05
CA PRO A 270 -8.63 3.44 -30.48
C PRO A 270 -7.46 4.22 -29.87
N LYS A 271 -6.66 4.88 -30.73
CA LYS A 271 -5.67 5.86 -30.26
C LYS A 271 -6.43 6.99 -29.58
N LEU A 272 -6.33 7.08 -28.25
CA LEU A 272 -6.78 8.23 -27.47
C LEU A 272 -6.00 9.47 -27.93
N LYS A 273 -6.52 10.20 -28.92
CA LYS A 273 -6.10 11.58 -29.19
C LYS A 273 -6.66 12.47 -28.06
N LEU A 274 -5.94 12.53 -26.96
CA LEU A 274 -6.24 13.38 -25.82
C LEU A 274 -5.83 14.83 -26.13
N ILE A 275 -6.82 15.67 -26.41
CA ILE A 275 -6.67 17.13 -26.34
C ILE A 275 -6.61 17.52 -24.86
N PHE A 276 -5.42 17.48 -24.25
CA PHE A 276 -5.21 17.88 -22.86
C PHE A 276 -5.21 19.41 -22.74
N LYS A 277 -6.29 19.99 -22.20
CA LYS A 277 -6.16 21.25 -21.44
C LYS A 277 -5.75 20.87 -20.02
N PRO A 278 -4.55 21.22 -19.53
CA PRO A 278 -4.10 20.84 -18.19
C PRO A 278 -5.00 21.48 -17.14
N LYS A 279 -5.80 20.68 -16.43
CA LYS A 279 -6.68 21.11 -15.33
C LYS A 279 -6.21 20.44 -14.04
N VAL A 280 -6.45 21.07 -12.88
CA VAL A 280 -5.95 20.72 -11.51
C VAL A 280 -6.60 19.44 -10.94
N PHE A 281 -6.84 18.44 -11.80
CA PHE A 281 -7.63 17.26 -11.48
C PHE A 281 -7.18 16.11 -12.39
N GLY A 282 -6.50 15.11 -11.83
CA GLY A 282 -5.89 14.04 -12.61
C GLY A 282 -4.79 13.27 -11.87
N ILE A 283 -4.28 12.23 -12.54
CA ILE A 283 -3.10 11.48 -12.12
C ILE A 283 -2.00 11.78 -13.15
N TYR A 284 -0.84 12.23 -12.68
CA TYR A 284 0.25 12.69 -13.54
C TYR A 284 1.57 12.06 -13.14
N SER A 285 2.42 11.79 -14.13
CA SER A 285 3.82 11.46 -13.88
C SER A 285 4.66 12.72 -13.73
N VAL A 286 5.65 12.69 -12.84
CA VAL A 286 6.64 13.76 -12.68
C VAL A 286 8.07 13.34 -13.02
N SER A 287 8.24 12.10 -13.45
CA SER A 287 9.52 11.52 -13.84
C SER A 287 9.52 11.20 -15.33
N LEU A 288 10.43 11.82 -16.07
CA LEU A 288 10.46 11.67 -17.54
C LEU A 288 10.88 10.26 -17.96
N SER A 289 11.77 9.63 -17.19
CA SER A 289 12.24 8.26 -17.49
C SER A 289 11.22 7.16 -17.16
N SER A 290 10.18 7.46 -16.37
CA SER A 290 9.31 6.43 -15.84
C SER A 290 8.41 5.80 -16.92
N PRO A 291 8.29 4.46 -16.99
CA PRO A 291 7.44 3.78 -17.96
C PRO A 291 5.93 4.00 -17.73
N VAL A 292 5.51 4.56 -16.59
CA VAL A 292 4.10 4.95 -16.39
C VAL A 292 3.64 6.01 -17.39
N ASN A 293 4.57 6.73 -18.02
CA ASN A 293 4.30 7.67 -19.11
C ASN A 293 3.59 7.02 -20.32
N GLU A 294 3.60 5.69 -20.42
CA GLU A 294 2.79 4.94 -21.40
C GLU A 294 1.28 5.10 -21.19
N CYS A 295 0.83 5.39 -19.97
CA CYS A 295 -0.59 5.49 -19.63
C CYS A 295 -0.97 6.78 -18.89
N LEU A 296 0.00 7.47 -18.30
CA LEU A 296 -0.22 8.73 -17.59
C LEU A 296 0.42 9.89 -18.37
N PRO A 297 -0.24 11.05 -18.45
CA PRO A 297 0.40 12.26 -18.94
C PRO A 297 1.50 12.72 -17.97
N LEU A 298 2.55 13.32 -18.51
CA LEU A 298 3.46 14.14 -17.70
C LEU A 298 2.70 15.34 -17.13
N ALA A 299 2.93 15.64 -15.86
CA ALA A 299 2.39 16.85 -15.23
C ALA A 299 2.89 18.10 -15.97
N PRO A 300 2.04 19.13 -16.15
CA PRO A 300 2.45 20.35 -16.83
C PRO A 300 3.56 21.08 -16.05
N ARG A 301 4.54 21.64 -16.77
CA ARG A 301 5.53 22.56 -16.20
C ARG A 301 4.88 23.91 -15.95
N ARG A 302 4.30 24.09 -14.76
CA ARG A 302 3.59 25.31 -14.40
C ARG A 302 3.98 25.86 -13.04
N PHE A 303 4.93 25.22 -12.37
CA PHE A 303 5.35 25.59 -11.03
C PHE A 303 6.80 26.02 -11.04
N LYS A 304 7.11 27.03 -10.21
CA LYS A 304 8.47 27.49 -9.97
C LYS A 304 8.99 26.86 -8.68
N SER A 305 8.90 25.54 -8.58
CA SER A 305 9.37 24.85 -7.39
C SER A 305 10.89 25.00 -7.28
N SER A 306 11.34 25.45 -6.10
CA SER A 306 12.76 25.52 -5.75
C SER A 306 13.22 24.29 -4.95
N PHE A 307 12.38 23.25 -4.85
CA PHE A 307 12.71 22.06 -4.08
C PHE A 307 13.97 21.40 -4.62
N LYS A 308 14.92 21.13 -3.73
CA LYS A 308 16.15 20.40 -4.02
C LYS A 308 16.27 19.28 -2.99
N PRO A 309 16.39 18.00 -3.42
CA PRO A 309 16.63 16.89 -2.51
C PRO A 309 17.87 17.15 -1.64
N GLU A 310 17.69 17.05 -0.32
CA GLU A 310 18.77 17.14 0.65
C GLU A 310 19.50 15.80 0.76
N THR A 311 20.83 15.84 0.87
CA THR A 311 21.63 14.65 1.14
C THR A 311 21.39 14.16 2.57
N LYS A 312 21.31 12.84 2.77
CA LYS A 312 21.19 12.28 4.12
C LYS A 312 22.50 12.34 4.89
N PRO A 313 22.46 12.41 6.24
CA PRO A 313 23.65 12.24 7.08
C PRO A 313 24.37 10.91 6.80
N SER A 314 25.67 10.83 7.02
CA SER A 314 26.45 9.62 6.74
C SER A 314 26.03 8.40 7.58
N ASP A 315 25.46 8.62 8.76
CA ASP A 315 24.99 7.61 9.70
C ASP A 315 23.48 7.31 9.57
N HIS A 316 22.83 7.75 8.49
CA HIS A 316 21.40 7.51 8.28
C HIS A 316 21.07 6.01 8.25
N ILE A 317 19.85 5.69 8.65
CA ILE A 317 19.36 4.31 8.61
C ILE A 317 19.11 3.93 7.15
N LYS A 318 19.94 3.04 6.63
CA LYS A 318 19.91 2.53 5.24
C LYS A 318 19.50 1.06 5.16
N ASP A 319 19.02 0.49 6.26
CA ASP A 319 18.66 -0.92 6.34
C ASP A 319 17.52 -1.14 7.37
N LEU A 320 16.81 -2.25 7.22
CA LEU A 320 15.77 -2.70 8.13
C LEU A 320 16.37 -3.05 9.50
N ILE A 321 15.79 -2.53 10.58
CA ILE A 321 16.21 -2.86 11.95
C ILE A 321 15.56 -4.17 12.37
N LEU A 322 16.37 -5.16 12.75
CA LEU A 322 15.90 -6.43 13.26
C LEU A 322 15.71 -6.38 14.79
N PRO A 323 14.63 -6.97 15.34
CA PRO A 323 14.48 -7.12 16.78
C PRO A 323 15.57 -8.05 17.34
N SER A 324 16.01 -7.79 18.58
CA SER A 324 16.98 -8.63 19.29
C SER A 324 16.53 -10.10 19.34
N LYS A 325 17.43 -11.04 19.01
CA LYS A 325 17.17 -12.50 18.91
C LYS A 325 16.52 -13.13 20.16
N GLU A 326 16.67 -12.54 21.35
CA GLU A 326 16.05 -13.07 22.59
C GLU A 326 14.52 -12.95 22.62
N ARG A 327 13.89 -12.21 21.69
CA ARG A 327 12.44 -11.94 21.71
C ARG A 327 11.58 -12.81 20.76
N SER A 328 12.17 -13.62 19.88
CA SER A 328 11.40 -14.48 18.95
C SER A 328 11.04 -15.85 19.53
N ALA A 329 11.77 -16.33 20.54
CA ALA A 329 11.55 -17.65 21.14
C ALA A 329 10.34 -17.72 22.11
N THR A 330 9.77 -16.60 22.54
CA THR A 330 8.79 -16.57 23.65
C THR A 330 7.33 -16.84 23.26
N ARG A 331 7.01 -17.15 22.00
CA ARG A 331 5.63 -17.51 21.62
C ARG A 331 5.35 -19.02 21.53
N GLY A 332 6.37 -19.87 21.69
CA GLY A 332 6.22 -21.33 21.71
C GLY A 332 6.37 -21.99 23.08
N PHE A 333 6.61 -21.22 24.16
CA PHE A 333 6.99 -21.80 25.44
C PHE A 333 5.77 -22.27 26.26
N ARG A 334 5.61 -23.60 26.37
CA ARG A 334 4.72 -24.22 27.36
C ARG A 334 5.18 -23.83 28.76
N LEU A 335 4.38 -23.00 29.42
CA LEU A 335 4.58 -22.49 30.79
C LEU A 335 4.92 -23.59 31.83
N SER A 336 4.54 -24.84 31.55
CA SER A 336 4.82 -26.01 32.40
C SER A 336 6.29 -26.46 32.40
N GLU A 337 7.07 -26.18 31.35
CA GLU A 337 8.51 -26.49 31.32
C GLU A 337 9.36 -25.37 31.96
N PHE A 338 8.88 -24.13 31.89
CA PHE A 338 9.52 -22.96 32.48
C PHE A 338 9.63 -23.04 34.00
N ILE A 339 8.61 -23.57 34.68
CA ILE A 339 8.59 -23.74 36.14
C ILE A 339 9.63 -24.78 36.63
N LYS A 340 10.14 -25.63 35.73
CA LYS A 340 11.10 -26.71 36.08
C LYS A 340 12.56 -26.35 35.81
N SER A 341 12.86 -25.19 35.21
CA SER A 341 14.23 -24.84 34.82
C SER A 341 15.04 -24.26 35.99
N LYS A 342 16.31 -24.68 36.12
CA LYS A 342 17.24 -24.28 37.20
C LYS A 342 17.70 -22.80 37.15
N ASN A 343 17.27 -22.02 36.15
CA ASN A 343 17.71 -20.63 35.94
C ASN A 343 16.61 -19.57 36.16
N ALA A 344 15.48 -19.95 36.77
CA ALA A 344 14.28 -19.12 36.96
C ALA A 344 14.54 -17.71 37.56
N HIS A 345 15.60 -17.52 38.35
CA HIS A 345 15.93 -16.22 38.96
C HIS A 345 16.47 -15.17 37.97
N LYS A 346 17.20 -15.58 36.92
CA LYS A 346 17.76 -14.63 35.95
C LYS A 346 16.68 -14.14 34.98
N GLU A 347 15.72 -15.01 34.66
CA GLU A 347 14.57 -14.72 33.78
C GLU A 347 13.45 -13.93 34.49
N LEU A 348 13.37 -14.00 35.83
CA LEU A 348 12.43 -13.19 36.62
C LEU A 348 12.68 -11.67 36.48
N ASN A 349 13.94 -11.26 36.32
CA ASN A 349 14.28 -9.85 36.10
C ASN A 349 13.87 -9.36 34.71
N THR A 350 13.92 -10.24 33.71
CA THR A 350 13.43 -9.96 32.36
C THR A 350 11.90 -9.87 32.33
N ILE A 351 11.20 -10.73 33.09
CA ILE A 351 9.75 -10.63 33.29
C ILE A 351 9.38 -9.33 34.00
N LYS A 352 10.13 -8.92 35.03
CA LYS A 352 9.93 -7.61 35.68
C LYS A 352 10.08 -6.45 34.69
N ALA A 353 11.09 -6.47 33.82
CA ALA A 353 11.28 -5.44 32.79
C ALA A 353 10.13 -5.42 31.75
N SER A 354 9.61 -6.60 31.38
CA SER A 354 8.43 -6.73 30.51
C SER A 354 7.16 -6.18 31.18
N LEU A 355 6.97 -6.47 32.46
CA LEU A 355 5.85 -5.95 33.24
C LEU A 355 5.94 -4.42 33.36
N TRP A 356 7.14 -3.86 33.55
CA TRP A 356 7.36 -2.42 33.56
C TRP A 356 7.07 -1.76 32.21
N TYR A 357 7.39 -2.42 31.09
CA TYR A 357 7.07 -1.92 29.75
C TYR A 357 5.56 -1.99 29.45
N GLU A 358 4.88 -3.05 29.85
CA GLU A 358 3.42 -3.12 29.75
C GLU A 358 2.74 -2.10 30.65
N ILE A 359 3.20 -1.93 31.89
CA ILE A 359 2.75 -0.86 32.79
C ILE A 359 3.00 0.51 32.15
N TYR A 360 4.16 0.74 31.54
CA TYR A 360 4.47 1.99 30.83
C TYR A 360 3.52 2.24 29.66
N ILE A 361 3.28 1.26 28.79
CA ILE A 361 2.33 1.39 27.68
C ILE A 361 0.92 1.63 28.20
N SER A 362 0.45 0.84 29.16
CA SER A 362 -0.88 1.01 29.74
C SER A 362 -1.04 2.37 30.41
N THR A 363 -0.01 2.86 31.11
CA THR A 363 -0.02 4.19 31.75
C THR A 363 0.03 5.31 30.71
N TYR A 364 0.84 5.18 29.66
CA TYR A 364 0.93 6.15 28.56
C TYR A 364 -0.37 6.24 27.76
N VAL A 365 -0.96 5.09 27.42
CA VAL A 365 -2.26 5.01 26.74
C VAL A 365 -3.37 5.60 27.61
N PHE A 366 -3.39 5.26 28.91
CA PHE A 366 -4.34 5.82 29.87
C PHE A 366 -4.19 7.34 30.01
N ALA A 367 -2.95 7.85 30.16
CA ALA A 367 -2.68 9.28 30.27
C ALA A 367 -3.11 10.04 29.01
N LYS A 368 -2.90 9.48 27.81
CA LYS A 368 -3.32 10.08 26.54
C LYS A 368 -4.84 10.09 26.38
N ALA A 369 -5.52 9.04 26.82
CA ALA A 369 -6.98 8.97 26.87
C ALA A 369 -7.56 10.00 27.86
N LEU A 370 -6.99 10.08 29.06
CA LEU A 370 -7.40 11.04 30.10
C LEU A 370 -7.17 12.49 29.64
N TYR A 371 -6.02 12.79 29.03
CA TYR A 371 -5.75 14.09 28.44
C TYR A 371 -6.77 14.48 27.36
N SER A 372 -7.12 13.52 26.50
CA SER A 372 -8.13 13.74 25.45
C SER A 372 -9.52 14.00 26.02
N LEU A 373 -9.89 13.29 27.10
CA LEU A 373 -11.15 13.50 27.81
C LEU A 373 -11.19 14.87 28.51
N LEU A 374 -10.14 15.24 29.24
CA LEU A 374 -10.04 16.54 29.90
C LEU A 374 -10.08 17.69 28.90
N LYS A 375 -9.37 17.56 27.79
CA LYS A 375 -9.42 18.54 26.70
C LYS A 375 -10.84 18.72 26.17
N LYS A 376 -11.60 17.63 26.01
CA LYS A 376 -13.01 17.67 25.57
C LYS A 376 -13.91 18.35 26.60
N ILE A 377 -13.76 18.05 27.89
CA ILE A 377 -14.53 18.67 28.98
C ILE A 377 -14.25 20.18 29.03
N LEU A 378 -12.97 20.57 28.96
CA LEU A 378 -12.55 21.98 29.04
C LEU A 378 -12.87 22.77 27.77
N SER A 379 -13.00 22.13 26.61
CA SER A 379 -13.39 22.77 25.35
C SER A 379 -14.91 22.84 25.14
N THR A 380 -15.72 22.26 26.04
CA THR A 380 -17.18 22.34 25.93
C THR A 380 -17.63 23.70 26.48
N PRO A 381 -18.27 24.57 25.67
CA PRO A 381 -18.72 25.86 26.16
C PRO A 381 -19.77 25.64 27.26
N LYS A 382 -19.60 26.30 28.40
CA LYS A 382 -20.60 26.28 29.48
C LYS A 382 -21.92 26.82 28.91
N SER A 383 -22.89 25.95 28.69
CA SER A 383 -24.28 26.36 28.48
C SER A 383 -24.72 27.13 29.72
N LYS A 384 -25.01 28.42 29.56
CA LYS A 384 -25.58 29.27 30.61
C LYS A 384 -26.96 28.78 31.00
#